data_AF-A0A968PW13-F1
#
_entry.id   AF-A0A968PW13-F1
#
_cell.length_a   1.000
_cell.length_b   1.000
_cell.length_c   1.000
_cell.angle_alpha   90.00
_cell.angle_beta   90.00
_cell.angle_gamma   90.00
#
_symmetry.space_group_name_H-M   'P 1'
#
loop_
_entity.id
_entity.type
_entity.pdbx_description
1 polymer ?
#
loop_
_entity_poly.entity_id
_entity_poly.type
_entity_poly.pdbx_seq_one_letter_code
_entity_poly.pdbx_strand_id
1 'polypeptide(L)' 'MPKRISISLPDPYYEKLEQWAESDDRTVAGLAGYILQRAIDEAEREGKIEVRKEPPNPSGR' A
#
# COMPACT_ATOMS: atom_id res chain seq x y z
N MET A 1 -9.71 10.46 -0.08
CA MET A 1 -8.68 11.11 0.79
C MET A 1 -7.57 10.11 1.06
N PRO A 2 -6.29 10.48 0.90
CA PRO A 2 -5.18 9.61 1.26
C PRO A 2 -5.11 9.44 2.78
N LYS A 3 -4.99 8.20 3.26
CA LYS A 3 -4.68 7.91 4.67
C LYS A 3 -3.17 7.71 4.80
N ARG A 4 -2.55 8.33 5.81
CA ARG A 4 -1.12 8.22 6.06
C ARG A 4 -0.86 7.20 7.17
N ILE A 5 0.07 6.29 6.91
CA ILE A 5 0.59 5.32 7.88
C ILE A 5 2.10 5.51 8.03
N SER A 6 2.65 5.07 9.15
CA SER A 6 4.11 5.02 9.37
C SER A 6 4.56 3.56 9.33
N ILE A 7 5.68 3.28 8.67
CA ILE A 7 6.24 1.93 8.51
C ILE A 7 7.71 1.98 8.95
N SER A 8 8.13 0.98 9.70
CA SER A 8 9.54 0.77 10.05
C SER A 8 10.05 -0.46 9.30
N LEU A 9 11.15 -0.29 8.59
CA LEU A 9 11.81 -1.34 7.81
C LEU A 9 13.23 -1.54 8.35
N PRO A 10 13.74 -2.79 8.38
CA PRO A 10 15.16 -3.00 8.63
C PRO A 10 15.99 -2.39 7.49
N ASP A 11 17.16 -1.84 7.83
CA ASP A 11 18.05 -1.11 6.89
C ASP A 11 18.26 -1.84 5.55
N PRO A 12 18.53 -3.17 5.49
CA PRO A 12 18.76 -3.85 4.21
C PRO A 12 17.54 -3.87 3.27
N TYR A 13 16.33 -3.71 3.81
CA TYR A 13 15.12 -3.60 3.02
C TYR A 13 14.86 -2.16 2.59
N TYR A 14 15.19 -1.19 3.44
CA TYR A 14 15.10 0.21 3.08
C TYR A 14 16.06 0.56 1.94
N GLU A 15 17.32 0.12 2.01
CA GLU A 15 18.32 0.35 0.96
C GLU A 15 17.88 -0.21 -0.40
N LYS A 16 17.29 -1.42 -0.42
CA LYS A 16 16.75 -2.01 -1.65
C LYS A 16 15.56 -1.23 -2.20
N LEU A 17 14.69 -0.74 -1.31
CA LEU A 17 13.54 0.06 -1.69
C LEU A 17 13.98 1.43 -2.24
N GLU A 18 15.01 2.03 -1.65
CA GLU A 18 15.62 3.28 -2.09
C GLU A 18 16.24 3.13 -3.49
N GLN A 19 17.09 2.13 -3.70
CA GLN A 19 17.69 1.84 -5.01
C GLN A 19 16.65 1.59 -6.11
N TRP A 20 15.56 0.89 -5.77
CA TRP A 20 14.47 0.67 -6.73
C TRP A 20 13.72 1.98 -7.02
N ALA A 21 13.44 2.80 -6.01
CA ALA A 21 12.77 4.07 -6.20
C ALA A 21 13.56 5.02 -7.11
N GLU A 22 14.88 5.08 -6.92
CA GLU A 22 15.80 5.83 -7.79
C GLU A 22 15.76 5.33 -9.24
N SER A 23 15.75 4.01 -9.44
CA SER A 23 15.71 3.41 -10.78
C SER A 23 14.38 3.64 -11.52
N ASP A 24 13.29 3.88 -10.79
CA ASP A 24 11.92 4.06 -11.29
C ASP A 24 11.47 5.54 -11.24
N ASP A 25 12.44 6.46 -11.10
CA ASP A 25 12.30 7.92 -11.05
C ASP A 25 11.15 8.39 -10.14
N ARG A 26 11.09 7.84 -8.92
CA ARG A 26 10.01 8.11 -7.96
C ARG A 26 10.49 8.20 -6.53
N THR A 27 9.65 8.77 -5.67
CA THR A 27 9.92 8.81 -4.23
C THR A 27 9.79 7.42 -3.60
N VAL A 28 10.59 7.14 -2.57
CA VAL A 28 10.50 5.92 -1.74
C VAL A 28 9.07 5.69 -1.22
N ALA A 29 8.42 6.76 -0.75
CA ALA A 29 7.04 6.70 -0.26
C ALA A 29 6.04 6.34 -1.37
N GLY A 30 6.22 6.89 -2.58
CA GLY A 30 5.40 6.57 -3.74
C GLY A 30 5.55 5.11 -4.17
N LEU A 31 6.79 4.61 -4.24
CA LEU A 31 7.05 3.20 -4.55
C LEU A 31 6.48 2.27 -3.48
N ALA A 32 6.68 2.58 -2.20
CA ALA A 32 6.12 1.80 -1.09
C ALA A 32 4.58 1.73 -1.17
N GLY A 33 3.93 2.85 -1.47
CA GLY A 33 2.48 2.90 -1.66
C GLY A 33 2.02 2.01 -2.82
N TYR A 34 2.72 2.05 -3.95
CA TYR A 34 2.42 1.19 -5.10
C TYR A 34 2.58 -0.30 -4.78
N ILE A 35 3.69 -0.68 -4.13
CA ILE A 35 3.96 -2.08 -3.74
C ILE A 35 2.88 -2.58 -2.78
N LEU A 36 2.49 -1.77 -1.79
CA LEU A 36 1.44 -2.12 -0.84
C LEU A 36 0.08 -2.31 -1.52
N GLN A 37 -0.30 -1.42 -2.45
CA GLN A 37 -1.53 -1.59 -3.22
C GLN A 37 -1.53 -2.90 -4.00
N ARG A 38 -0.45 -3.19 -4.72
CA ARG A 38 -0.29 -4.43 -5.48
C ARG A 38 -0.38 -5.68 -4.60
N ALA A 39 0.24 -5.66 -3.42
CA ALA A 39 0.19 -6.77 -2.48
C ALA A 39 -1.23 -6.99 -1.90
N ILE A 40 -1.99 -5.91 -1.68
CA ILE A 40 -3.39 -5.98 -1.28
C ILE A 40 -4.24 -6.58 -2.40
N ASP A 41 -4.14 -6.07 -3.63
CA ASP A 41 -4.90 -6.58 -4.78
C ASP A 41 -4.65 -8.08 -5.01
N GLU A 42 -3.40 -8.53 -4.85
CA GLU A 42 -3.05 -9.95 -4.94
C GLU A 42 -3.65 -10.78 -3.80
N ALA A 43 -3.59 -10.27 -2.56
CA ALA A 43 -4.21 -10.93 -1.42
C ALA A 43 -5.75 -11.02 -1.55
N GLU A 44 -6.41 -10.01 -2.14
CA GLU A 44 -7.85 -10.05 -2.46
C GLU A 44 -8.14 -11.14 -3.50
N ARG A 45 -7.35 -11.18 -4.59
CA ARG A 45 -7.49 -12.18 -5.64
C ARG A 45 -7.31 -13.61 -5.12
N GLU A 46 -6.43 -13.80 -4.15
CA GLU A 46 -6.16 -15.09 -3.51
C GLU A 46 -7.16 -15.44 -2.39
N GLY A 47 -8.11 -14.55 -2.07
CA GLY A 47 -9.07 -14.74 -0.99
C GLY A 47 -8.47 -14.69 0.41
N LYS A 48 -7.26 -14.13 0.58
CA LYS A 48 -6.58 -13.98 1.88
C LYS A 48 -7.18 -12.85 2.72
N ILE A 49 -7.77 -11.86 2.07
CA ILE A 49 -8.48 -10.76 2.73
C ILE A 49 -9.91 -10.70 2.22
N GLU A 50 -10.84 -10.83 3.16
CA GLU A 50 -12.24 -10.57 2.88
C GLU A 50 -12.47 -9.06 2.93
N VAL A 51 -12.71 -8.44 1.78
CA VAL A 51 -13.14 -7.04 1.74
C VAL A 51 -14.49 -6.97 2.45
N ARG A 52 -14.51 -6.46 3.68
CA ARG A 52 -15.74 -6.03 4.31
C ARG A 52 -16.32 -4.93 3.43
N LYS A 53 -17.32 -5.28 2.62
CA LYS A 53 -18.15 -4.28 1.93
C LYS A 53 -18.68 -3.36 3.02
N GLU A 54 -18.18 -2.13 3.04
CA GLU A 54 -18.68 -1.09 3.92
C GLU A 54 -20.22 -1.06 3.72
N PRO A 55 -21.03 -1.20 4.78
CA PRO A 55 -22.47 -1.07 4.61
C PRO A 55 -22.74 0.30 3.98
N PRO A 56 -23.62 0.40 2.98
CA PRO A 56 -23.92 1.67 2.32
C PRO A 56 -24.30 2.67 3.40
N ASN A 57 -23.50 3.73 3.53
CA ASN A 57 -23.69 4.78 4.52
C ASN A 57 -25.12 5.35 4.35
N PRO A 58 -26.01 5.23 5.35
CA PRO A 58 -27.33 5.85 5.30
C PRO A 58 -27.19 7.33 5.65
N SER A 59 -26.48 8.10 4.82
CA SER A 59 -26.50 9.56 4.91
C SER A 59 -27.71 10.08 4.12
N GLY A 60 -28.89 9.82 4.69
CA GLY A 60 -30.15 10.45 4.34
C GLY A 60 -30.79 11.01 5.61
N ARG A 61 -30.44 12.24 5.98
CA ARG A 61 -31.24 13.14 6.81
C ARG A 61 -30.96 14.57 6.39
#